data_AF-A0A6B2LXM7-F1
#
_entry.id   AF-A0A6B2LXM7-F1
#
_cell.length_a   1.000
_cell.length_b   1.000
_cell.length_c   1.000
_cell.angle_alpha   90.00
_cell.angle_beta   90.00
_cell.angle_gamma   90.00
#
_symmetry.space_group_name_H-M   'P 1'
#
loop_
_entity.id
_entity.type
_entity.pdbx_description
1 polymer ?
#
loop_
_entity_poly.entity_id
_entity_poly.type
_entity_poly.pdbx_seq_one_letter_code
_entity_poly.pdbx_strand_id
1 'polypeptide(L)' 'MVVHPWVDLETVCHQIFDALKVPPEDHHIFLTEPPSNPKSNREAVTQLMFETFNVLALFVAVR' A
#
# COMPACT_ATOMS: atom_id res chain seq x y z
N MET A 1 -7.17 9.31 2.80
CA MET A 1 -6.15 9.79 1.85
C MET A 1 -6.76 9.62 0.48
N VAL A 2 -6.96 10.70 -0.26
CA VAL A 2 -7.35 10.61 -1.68
C VAL A 2 -6.03 10.53 -2.44
N VAL A 3 -5.74 9.38 -3.04
CA VAL A 3 -4.52 9.18 -3.81
C VAL A 3 -4.73 9.84 -5.17
N HIS A 4 -4.19 11.05 -5.34
CA HIS A 4 -4.06 11.68 -6.65
C HIS A 4 -2.93 10.99 -7.43
N PRO A 5 -3.01 10.94 -8.77
CA PRO A 5 -2.14 10.10 -9.58
C PRO A 5 -0.66 10.28 -9.22
N TRP A 6 -0.10 9.24 -8.60
CA TRP A 6 1.32 8.91 -8.62
C TRP A 6 2.31 9.87 -7.95
N VAL A 7 1.91 10.71 -6.99
CA VAL A 7 2.88 11.19 -5.99
C VAL A 7 3.18 10.02 -5.04
N ASP A 8 4.04 9.14 -5.56
CA ASP A 8 5.03 8.31 -4.89
C ASP A 8 4.56 7.50 -3.68
N LEU A 9 3.43 6.79 -3.81
CA LEU A 9 3.06 5.78 -2.83
C LEU A 9 4.19 4.76 -2.61
N GLU A 10 4.89 4.37 -3.66
CA GLU A 10 6.07 3.51 -3.59
C GLU A 10 7.18 4.13 -2.73
N THR A 11 7.55 5.39 -2.99
CA THR A 11 8.57 6.07 -2.17
C THR A 11 8.13 6.23 -0.72
N VAL A 12 6.86 6.55 -0.48
CA VAL A 12 6.31 6.64 0.89
C VAL A 12 6.38 5.29 1.59
N CYS A 13 6.02 4.20 0.90
CA CYS A 13 6.13 2.85 1.45
C CYS A 13 7.58 2.50 1.79
N HIS A 14 8.54 2.77 0.89
CA HIS A 14 9.96 2.59 1.18
C HIS A 14 10.40 3.38 2.42
N GLN A 15 10.04 4.67 2.50
CA GLN A 15 10.34 5.51 3.66
C GLN A 15 9.75 4.96 4.96
N ILE A 16 8.53 4.43 4.93
CA ILE A 16 7.86 3.86 6.10
C ILE A 16 8.58 2.58 6.54
N PHE A 17 8.82 1.62 5.63
CA PHE A 17 9.48 0.36 5.99
C PHE A 17 10.92 0.60 6.49
N ASP A 18 11.65 1.52 5.85
CA ASP A 18 12.99 1.92 6.26
C ASP A 18 13.01 2.62 7.62
N ALA A 19 12.02 3.48 7.89
CA ALA A 19 11.89 4.16 9.18
C ALA A 19 11.54 3.19 10.31
N LEU A 20 10.67 2.21 10.03
CA LEU A 20 10.26 1.19 10.98
C LEU A 20 11.32 0.08 11.16
N LYS A 21 12.32 -0.01 10.27
CA LYS A 21 13.36 -1.05 10.27
C LYS A 21 12.77 -2.46 10.19
N VAL A 22 11.73 -2.62 9.37
CA VAL A 22 11.06 -3.91 9.17
C VAL A 22 11.13 -4.34 7.70
N PRO A 23 11.39 -5.63 7.42
CA PRO A 23 11.26 -6.18 6.08
C PRO A 23 9.76 -6.33 5.73
N PRO A 24 9.24 -5.67 4.68
CA PRO A 24 7.83 -5.76 4.31
C PRO A 24 7.37 -7.20 4.01
N GLU A 25 8.26 -8.05 3.50
CA GLU A 25 7.97 -9.44 3.12
C GLU A 25 7.59 -10.36 4.28
N ASP A 26 7.94 -9.99 5.51
CA ASP A 26 7.62 -10.76 6.72
C ASP A 26 6.35 -10.25 7.44
N HIS A 27 5.66 -9.26 6.89
CA HIS A 27 4.60 -8.54 7.59
C HIS A 27 3.26 -8.52 6.85
N HIS A 28 2.18 -8.63 7.62
CA HIS A 28 0.83 -8.34 7.14
C HIS A 28 0.58 -6.83 7.12
N ILE A 29 0.03 -6.32 6.01
CA ILE A 29 -0.25 -4.90 5.82
C ILE A 29 -1.76 -4.65 5.87
N PHE A 30 -2.16 -3.61 6.62
CA PHE A 30 -3.53 -3.14 6.70
C PHE A 30 -3.62 -1.71 6.13
N LEU A 31 -4.43 -1.52 5.09
CA LEU A 31 -4.68 -0.23 4.47
C LEU A 31 -6.13 0.19 4.64
N THR A 32 -6.37 1.50 4.73
CA THR A 32 -7.74 2.06 4.70
C THR A 32 -7.91 2.97 3.50
N GLU A 33 -9.05 2.86 2.82
CA GLU A 33 -9.40 3.68 1.67
C GLU A 33 -10.82 4.28 1.80
N PRO A 34 -11.10 5.41 1.14
CA PRO A 34 -12.46 5.94 1.09
C PRO A 34 -13.36 5.07 0.20
N PRO A 35 -14.69 5.08 0.43
CA PRO A 35 -15.65 4.29 -0.35
C PRO A 35 -15.75 4.73 -1.80
N SER A 36 -15.41 5.99 -2.07
CA SER A 36 -15.32 6.56 -3.41
C SER A 36 -13.97 6.30 -4.11
N ASN A 37 -13.06 5.50 -3.54
CA ASN A 37 -11.79 5.19 -4.20
C ASN A 37 -12.04 4.29 -5.43
N PRO A 38 -11.61 4.70 -6.64
CA PRO A 38 -11.76 3.88 -7.82
C PRO A 38 -11.11 2.50 -7.65
N LYS A 39 -11.76 1.47 -8.21
CA LYS A 39 -11.22 0.09 -8.17
C LYS A 39 -9.81 0.00 -8.74
N SER A 40 -9.53 0.74 -9.82
CA SER A 40 -8.20 0.81 -10.45
C SER A 40 -7.11 1.27 -9.49
N ASN A 41 -7.41 2.22 -8.60
CA ASN A 41 -6.44 2.68 -7.60
C ASN A 41 -6.14 1.57 -6.60
N ARG A 42 -7.18 0.85 -6.15
CA ARG A 42 -7.04 -0.28 -5.23
C ARG A 42 -6.22 -1.41 -5.85
N GLU A 43 -6.46 -1.72 -7.12
CA GLU A 43 -5.69 -2.70 -7.89
C GLU A 43 -4.22 -2.27 -7.99
N ALA A 44 -3.94 -1.00 -8.31
CA ALA A 44 -2.58 -0.48 -8.36
C ALA A 44 -1.85 -0.55 -7.01
N VAL A 45 -2.51 -0.20 -5.90
CA VAL A 45 -1.93 -0.34 -4.55
C VAL A 45 -1.68 -1.80 -4.21
N THR A 46 -2.60 -2.70 -4.57
CA THR A 46 -2.45 -4.14 -4.32
C THR A 46 -1.26 -4.70 -5.10
N GLN A 47 -1.15 -4.33 -6.38
CA GLN A 47 -0.05 -4.73 -7.24
C GLN A 47 1.29 -4.26 -6.68
N LEU A 48 1.40 -2.98 -6.32
CA LEU A 48 2.60 -2.42 -5.70
C LEU A 48 3.02 -3.20 -4.45
N MET A 49 2.09 -3.49 -3.54
CA MET A 49 2.38 -4.18 -2.29
C MET A 49 2.91 -5.61 -2.51
N PHE A 50 2.34 -6.36 -3.45
CA PHE A 50 2.78 -7.74 -3.71
C PHE A 50 3.96 -7.83 -4.67
N GLU A 51 3.97 -7.08 -5.77
CA GLU A 51 4.99 -7.20 -6.81
C GLU A 51 6.29 -6.46 -6.46
N THR A 52 6.20 -5.31 -5.79
CA THR A 52 7.39 -4.52 -5.42
C THR A 52 7.86 -4.83 -4.01
N PHE A 53 6.94 -4.88 -3.05
CA PHE A 53 7.29 -5.05 -1.63
C PHE A 53 7.17 -6.49 -1.12
N ASN A 54 6.65 -7.41 -1.93
CA ASN A 54 6.49 -8.82 -1.60
C ASN A 54 5.81 -9.07 -0.24
N VAL A 55 4.85 -8.23 0.15
CA VAL A 55 4.22 -8.30 1.48
C VAL A 55 3.56 -9.66 1.72
N LEU A 56 3.58 -10.13 2.96
CA LEU A 56 3.06 -11.45 3.31
C LEU A 56 1.54 -11.57 3.06
N ALA A 57 0.79 -10.53 3.43
CA ALA A 57 -0.63 -10.42 3.13
C ALA A 57 -1.08 -8.95 3.17
N LEU A 58 -2.17 -8.66 2.47
CA LEU A 58 -2.77 -7.32 2.42
C LEU A 58 -4.26 -7.38 2.76
N PHE A 59 -4.68 -6.57 3.73
CA PHE A 59 -6.09 -6.30 4.00
C PHE A 59 -6.42 -4.83 3.69
N VAL A 60 -7.51 -4.60 2.94
CA VAL A 60 -7.98 -3.26 2.60
C VAL A 60 -9.35 -3.02 3.20
N ALA A 61 -9.42 -2.09 4.14
CA ALA A 61 -10.67 -1.65 4.76
C ALA A 61 -11.22 -0.43 4.01
N VAL A 62 -12.47 -0.52 3.57
CA VAL A 62 -13.22 0.64 3.08
C VAL A 62 -13.83 1.36 4.27
N ARG A 63 -13.55 2.67 4.39
CA ARG A 63 -14.14 3.53 5.42
C ARG A 63 -15.53 4.02 5.07
#